data_AF-A0A454C9C5-F1
#
_entry.id   AF-A0A454C9C5-F1
#
_cell.length_a   1.000
_cell.length_b   1.000
_cell.length_c   1.000
_cell.angle_alpha   90.00
_cell.angle_beta   90.00
_cell.angle_gamma   90.00
#
_symmetry.space_group_name_H-M   'P 1'
#
loop_
_entity.id
_entity.type
_entity.pdbx_description
1 polymer ?
#
loop_
_entity_poly.entity_id
_entity_poly.type
_entity_poly.pdbx_seq_one_letter_code
_entity_poly.pdbx_strand_id
1 'polypeptide(L)'
;MILKLQNWQITETSNQDSGTSIPLAIGSAFVAFILIVAVVIFIIKKIINKQTKTKDNSTNKELNKDNKNDEYNKKITLPFFNSEDLKRIDKLNSLKIEKQIAYLFDPQKFFKENLNNLWVKKYYEIIKKFKLEKSPTSKFNKLKINKYYKNYLNEVGQWNYCRHHIDEIKISGAIYSAHPQTKEYYKTGDVILVTYEQHLFLHYLIVMAKTTMPNHGMIVGLKFHFNDAKKCIEYWDKVIQKMCEKYLVKYDKNWSENLT
;
A
#
# COMPACT_ATOMS: atom_id res chain seq x y z
N MET A 1 -60.19 13.19 -22.32
CA MET A 1 -59.32 13.94 -21.40
C MET A 1 -59.51 13.35 -20.01
N ILE A 2 -58.44 12.76 -19.43
CA ILE A 2 -58.22 12.57 -17.96
C ILE A 2 -59.17 11.54 -17.28
N LEU A 3 -58.80 10.59 -16.42
CA LEU A 3 -57.57 10.04 -15.82
C LEU A 3 -57.97 8.71 -15.12
N LYS A 4 -57.03 7.75 -15.06
CA LYS A 4 -56.70 6.83 -13.94
C LYS A 4 -57.80 6.17 -13.08
N LEU A 5 -57.72 4.84 -12.88
CA LEU A 5 -57.17 4.19 -11.67
C LEU A 5 -57.29 2.64 -11.75
N GLN A 6 -56.29 1.98 -11.15
CA GLN A 6 -56.13 0.53 -10.98
C GLN A 6 -57.17 -0.04 -9.99
N ASN A 7 -57.50 -1.34 -10.13
CA ASN A 7 -57.44 -2.30 -9.01
C ASN A 7 -57.69 -3.76 -9.40
N TRP A 8 -57.19 -4.64 -8.52
CA TRP A 8 -57.55 -6.06 -8.30
C TRP A 8 -56.94 -7.10 -9.27
N GLN A 9 -56.51 -8.30 -8.87
CA GLN A 9 -56.87 -9.09 -7.69
C GLN A 9 -55.83 -10.19 -7.40
N ILE A 10 -55.84 -10.66 -6.15
CA ILE A 10 -55.14 -11.82 -5.60
C ILE A 10 -55.83 -13.11 -6.03
N THR A 11 -55.08 -14.19 -6.26
CA THR A 11 -55.60 -15.57 -6.21
C THR A 11 -54.59 -16.49 -5.53
N GLU A 12 -54.99 -17.05 -4.40
CA GLU A 12 -54.50 -18.32 -3.86
C GLU A 12 -55.41 -19.47 -4.35
N THR A 13 -54.84 -20.66 -4.53
CA THR A 13 -55.18 -21.90 -3.80
C THR A 13 -54.71 -23.15 -4.57
N SER A 14 -54.07 -24.10 -3.88
CA SER A 14 -54.65 -25.43 -3.59
C SER A 14 -53.61 -26.42 -3.04
N ASN A 15 -54.04 -27.16 -2.01
CA ASN A 15 -53.36 -28.26 -1.32
C ASN A 15 -53.52 -29.59 -2.06
N GLN A 16 -52.60 -30.55 -1.86
CA GLN A 16 -52.95 -31.91 -1.42
C GLN A 16 -51.76 -32.79 -0.97
N ASP A 17 -52.06 -33.62 0.03
CA ASP A 17 -51.24 -34.55 0.82
C ASP A 17 -50.61 -35.75 0.08
N SER A 18 -49.53 -36.32 0.64
CA SER A 18 -49.40 -37.74 1.07
C SER A 18 -47.94 -38.14 1.33
N GLY A 19 -47.70 -38.88 2.42
CA GLY A 19 -46.36 -39.27 2.86
C GLY A 19 -45.76 -40.48 2.13
N THR A 20 -44.43 -40.64 2.24
CA THR A 20 -43.72 -41.89 2.61
C THR A 20 -42.19 -41.73 2.55
N SER A 21 -41.53 -42.32 3.55
CA SER A 21 -40.14 -42.82 3.61
C SER A 21 -38.97 -41.91 3.19
N ILE A 22 -38.21 -41.44 4.18
CA ILE A 22 -36.81 -41.00 4.02
C ILE A 22 -35.96 -42.24 3.71
N PRO A 23 -35.25 -42.33 2.57
CA PRO A 23 -34.27 -43.38 2.38
C PRO A 23 -33.00 -43.03 3.17
N LEU A 24 -32.47 -44.04 3.86
CA LEU A 24 -31.13 -44.07 4.44
C LEU A 24 -30.06 -43.71 3.37
N ALA A 25 -29.73 -42.44 3.25
CA ALA A 25 -28.58 -41.96 2.48
C ALA A 25 -27.67 -41.02 3.32
N ILE A 26 -27.87 -41.00 4.64
CA ILE A 26 -27.11 -40.13 5.55
C ILE A 26 -25.85 -40.83 6.08
N GLY A 27 -25.78 -42.16 6.06
CA GLY A 27 -24.65 -42.91 6.61
C GLY A 27 -23.34 -42.77 5.82
N SER A 28 -23.39 -42.83 4.48
CA SER A 28 -22.17 -42.81 3.65
C SER A 28 -21.56 -41.41 3.50
N ALA A 29 -22.38 -40.37 3.40
CA ALA A 29 -21.91 -38.99 3.30
C ALA A 29 -21.29 -38.49 4.63
N PHE A 30 -21.84 -38.89 5.77
CA PHE A 30 -21.30 -38.51 7.09
C PHE A 30 -19.98 -39.24 7.39
N VAL A 31 -19.87 -40.52 7.02
CA VAL A 31 -18.61 -41.28 7.15
C VAL A 31 -17.53 -40.72 6.21
N ALA A 32 -17.89 -40.37 4.98
CA ALA A 32 -16.97 -39.71 4.05
C ALA A 32 -16.49 -38.34 4.57
N PHE A 33 -17.39 -37.55 5.17
CA PHE A 33 -17.04 -36.28 5.78
C PHE A 33 -16.08 -36.44 6.97
N ILE A 34 -16.33 -37.41 7.86
CA ILE A 34 -15.44 -37.71 9.00
C ILE A 34 -14.05 -38.15 8.52
N LEU A 35 -13.98 -38.98 7.47
CA LEU A 35 -12.71 -39.41 6.88
C LEU A 35 -11.93 -38.23 6.25
N ILE A 36 -12.63 -37.33 5.55
CA ILE A 36 -11.99 -36.13 4.97
C ILE A 36 -11.45 -35.22 6.08
N VAL A 37 -12.22 -34.98 7.14
CA VAL A 37 -11.78 -34.17 8.28
C VAL A 37 -10.58 -34.80 8.98
N ALA A 38 -10.56 -36.11 9.17
CA ALA A 38 -9.43 -36.82 9.78
C ALA A 38 -8.14 -36.72 8.92
N VAL A 39 -8.27 -36.84 7.59
CA VAL A 39 -7.14 -36.67 6.66
C VAL A 39 -6.61 -35.23 6.67
N VAL A 40 -7.50 -34.24 6.68
CA VAL A 40 -7.10 -32.82 6.77
C VAL A 40 -6.37 -32.53 8.09
N ILE A 41 -6.87 -33.03 9.21
CA ILE A 41 -6.20 -32.90 10.52
C ILE A 41 -4.82 -33.57 10.50
N PHE A 42 -4.69 -34.75 9.89
CA PHE A 42 -3.41 -35.45 9.78
C PHE A 42 -2.40 -34.68 8.92
N ILE A 43 -2.84 -34.11 7.79
CA ILE A 43 -1.99 -33.27 6.91
C ILE A 43 -1.54 -32.01 7.65
N ILE A 44 -2.44 -31.32 8.36
CA ILE A 44 -2.11 -30.12 9.14
C ILE A 44 -1.09 -30.47 10.24
N LYS A 45 -1.31 -31.57 10.99
CA LYS A 45 -0.34 -32.04 12.00
C LYS A 45 1.02 -32.34 11.37
N LYS A 46 1.06 -32.98 10.19
CA LYS A 46 2.32 -33.30 9.49
C LYS A 46 3.06 -32.04 9.02
N ILE A 47 2.33 -31.01 8.56
CA ILE A 47 2.92 -29.72 8.15
C ILE A 47 3.50 -28.98 9.37
N ILE A 48 2.74 -28.89 10.47
CA ILE A 48 3.20 -28.25 11.70
C ILE A 48 4.43 -28.97 12.25
N ASN A 49 4.43 -30.31 12.28
CA ASN A 49 5.55 -31.09 12.80
C ASN A 49 6.80 -31.03 11.89
N LYS A 50 6.62 -30.77 10.59
CA LYS A 50 7.72 -30.50 9.65
C LYS A 50 8.30 -29.09 9.88
N GLN A 51 7.46 -28.10 10.17
CA GLN A 51 7.92 -26.74 10.48
C GLN A 51 8.68 -26.66 11.81
N THR A 52 8.24 -27.37 12.85
CA THR A 52 8.96 -27.42 14.13
C THR A 52 10.31 -28.12 14.01
N LYS A 53 10.39 -29.26 13.31
CA LYS A 53 11.68 -29.93 13.04
C LYS A 53 12.65 -29.10 12.18
N THR A 54 12.15 -28.23 11.31
CA THR A 54 13.00 -27.36 10.50
C THR A 54 13.52 -26.17 11.32
N LYS A 55 12.78 -25.74 12.34
CA LYS A 55 13.14 -24.64 13.24
C LYS A 55 14.17 -25.07 14.30
N ASP A 56 14.10 -26.31 14.78
CA ASP A 56 15.05 -26.84 15.78
C ASP A 56 16.40 -27.25 15.16
N ASN A 57 16.45 -27.55 13.87
CA ASN A 57 17.70 -27.89 13.18
C ASN A 57 18.50 -26.68 12.68
N SER A 58 17.96 -25.45 12.73
CA SER A 58 18.65 -24.25 12.25
C SER A 58 19.38 -23.46 13.34
N THR A 59 19.37 -23.93 14.60
CA THR A 59 19.96 -23.20 15.74
C THR A 59 21.31 -23.72 16.21
N ASN A 60 21.90 -24.73 15.55
CA ASN A 60 23.25 -25.21 15.87
C ASN A 60 24.10 -25.38 14.61
N LYS A 61 24.60 -24.27 14.08
CA LYS A 61 25.86 -24.25 13.32
C LYS A 61 26.46 -22.85 13.31
N GLU A 62 27.15 -22.52 14.40
CA GLU A 62 28.14 -21.47 14.41
C GLU A 62 29.44 -22.03 13.80
N LEU A 63 30.01 -21.35 12.80
CA LEU A 63 31.46 -21.28 12.59
C LEU A 63 31.78 -20.28 11.47
N ASN A 64 32.40 -19.18 11.91
CA ASN A 64 33.44 -18.39 11.25
C ASN A 64 33.42 -18.28 9.72
N LYS A 65 33.13 -17.07 9.24
CA LYS A 65 33.89 -16.46 8.14
C LYS A 65 33.79 -14.93 8.17
N ASP A 66 34.92 -14.34 8.56
CA ASP A 66 35.51 -13.10 8.07
C ASP A 66 34.70 -11.79 8.18
N ASN A 67 35.01 -11.10 9.27
CA ASN A 67 34.98 -9.65 9.45
C ASN A 67 35.48 -8.88 8.21
N LYS A 68 34.56 -8.18 7.52
CA LYS A 68 34.83 -6.88 6.84
C LYS A 68 33.60 -6.16 6.25
N ASN A 69 32.37 -6.67 6.43
CA ASN A 69 31.16 -6.06 5.84
C ASN A 69 30.17 -5.45 6.85
N ASP A 70 30.49 -5.40 8.14
CA ASP A 70 29.53 -5.05 9.19
C ASP A 70 29.36 -3.54 9.45
N GLU A 71 30.18 -2.68 8.85
CA GLU A 71 30.07 -1.23 9.05
C GLU A 71 28.96 -0.59 8.18
N TYR A 72 28.63 -1.19 7.03
CA TYR A 72 27.58 -0.68 6.12
C TYR A 72 26.17 -1.19 6.44
N ASN A 73 26.04 -2.39 7.03
CA ASN A 73 24.73 -2.99 7.32
C ASN A 73 24.06 -2.46 8.60
N LYS A 74 24.79 -1.72 9.45
CA LYS A 74 24.26 -1.22 10.72
C LYS A 74 23.35 0.01 10.59
N LYS A 75 23.18 0.57 9.39
CA LYS A 75 22.52 1.87 9.17
C LYS A 75 21.11 1.85 8.58
N ILE A 76 20.54 0.69 8.24
CA ILE A 76 19.19 0.62 7.65
C ILE A 76 18.28 -0.32 8.47
N THR A 77 18.00 0.07 9.71
CA THR A 77 16.76 -0.35 10.38
C THR A 77 15.68 0.67 10.02
N LEU A 78 14.95 0.42 8.93
CA LEU A 78 13.75 1.19 8.61
C LEU A 78 12.67 0.85 9.66
N PRO A 79 12.24 1.79 10.52
CA PRO A 79 11.22 1.51 11.51
C PRO A 79 9.87 1.44 10.78
N PHE A 80 9.30 0.23 10.69
CA PHE A 80 7.92 0.06 10.24
C PHE A 80 7.02 0.45 11.39
N PHE A 81 6.20 1.49 11.22
CA PHE A 81 5.16 1.79 12.20
C PHE A 81 4.03 0.77 12.06
N ASN A 82 3.95 -0.20 12.96
CA ASN A 82 2.69 -0.90 13.20
C ASN A 82 1.72 0.05 13.95
N SER A 83 0.44 -0.31 14.07
CA SER A 83 -0.56 0.54 14.75
C SER A 83 -0.27 0.79 16.23
N GLU A 84 0.61 0.00 16.86
CA GLU A 84 1.10 0.18 18.23
C GLU A 84 2.32 1.12 18.29
N ASP A 85 3.14 1.20 17.23
CA ASP A 85 4.29 2.10 17.13
C ASP A 85 3.86 3.57 17.00
N LEU A 86 2.67 3.83 16.45
CA LEU A 86 2.03 5.16 16.51
C LEU A 86 1.73 5.60 17.95
N LYS A 87 1.65 4.68 18.92
CA LYS A 87 1.50 5.04 20.34
C LYS A 87 2.83 5.34 21.02
N ARG A 88 3.97 5.00 20.41
CA ARG A 88 5.34 5.28 20.88
C ARG A 88 6.03 6.37 20.05
N ILE A 89 5.29 7.45 19.80
CA ILE A 89 5.86 8.65 19.19
C ILE A 89 6.63 9.41 20.28
N ASP A 90 7.97 9.33 20.25
CA ASP A 90 8.84 10.24 21.02
C ASP A 90 8.46 11.71 20.73
N LYS A 91 8.65 12.61 21.70
CA LYS A 91 8.26 14.03 21.62
C LYS A 91 8.77 14.70 20.34
N LEU A 92 9.98 14.36 19.89
CA LEU A 92 10.55 14.85 18.64
C LEU A 92 9.79 14.37 17.40
N ASN A 93 9.34 13.11 17.40
CA ASN A 93 8.47 12.57 16.35
C ASN A 93 7.09 13.24 16.39
N SER A 94 6.57 13.59 17.57
CA SER A 94 5.27 14.27 17.70
C SER A 94 5.30 15.65 17.03
N LEU A 95 6.35 16.45 17.28
CA LEU A 95 6.51 17.77 16.68
C LEU A 95 6.64 17.70 15.15
N LYS A 96 7.34 16.68 14.64
CA LYS A 96 7.47 16.45 13.19
C LYS A 96 6.15 16.02 12.55
N ILE A 97 5.33 15.24 13.26
CA ILE A 97 4.00 14.83 12.81
C ILE A 97 3.05 16.03 12.80
N GLU A 98 2.99 16.79 13.90
CA GLU A 98 2.16 17.99 14.02
C GLU A 98 2.51 19.02 12.94
N LYS A 99 3.80 19.20 12.64
CA LYS A 99 4.24 20.11 11.56
C LYS A 99 3.69 19.69 10.19
N GLN A 100 3.73 18.40 9.87
CA GLN A 100 3.18 17.87 8.61
C GLN A 100 1.66 18.01 8.54
N ILE A 101 0.96 17.78 9.66
CA ILE A 101 -0.49 18.00 9.76
C ILE A 101 -0.82 19.48 9.56
N ALA A 102 -0.04 20.38 10.19
CA ALA A 102 -0.21 21.82 10.00
C ALA A 102 0.02 22.24 8.54
N TYR A 103 1.02 21.68 7.86
CA TYR A 103 1.24 21.94 6.43
C TYR A 103 0.10 21.48 5.53
N LEU A 104 -0.60 20.40 5.89
CA LEU A 104 -1.77 19.94 5.15
C LEU A 104 -2.92 20.96 5.25
N PHE A 105 -3.17 21.51 6.44
CA PHE A 105 -4.28 22.44 6.69
C PHE A 105 -3.94 23.91 6.47
N ASP A 106 -2.66 24.27 6.43
CA ASP A 106 -2.16 25.60 6.07
C ASP A 106 -1.14 25.50 4.91
N PRO A 107 -1.64 25.39 3.66
CA PRO A 107 -0.77 25.34 2.49
C PRO A 107 0.08 26.59 2.31
N GLN A 108 -0.39 27.77 2.77
CA GLN A 108 0.36 29.02 2.64
C GLN A 108 1.62 28.96 3.49
N LYS A 109 1.51 28.49 4.74
CA LYS A 109 2.66 28.23 5.61
C LYS A 109 3.64 27.24 4.97
N PHE A 110 3.14 26.13 4.41
CA PHE A 110 3.98 25.17 3.70
C PHE A 110 4.79 25.84 2.58
N PHE A 111 4.14 26.61 1.70
CA PHE A 111 4.81 27.27 0.58
C PHE A 111 5.77 28.37 1.04
N LYS A 112 5.42 29.11 2.09
CA LYS A 112 6.30 30.14 2.67
C LYS A 112 7.60 29.53 3.21
N GLU A 113 7.51 28.44 3.97
CA GLU A 113 8.67 27.76 4.55
C GLU A 113 9.49 26.98 3.51
N ASN A 114 8.88 26.59 2.38
CA ASN A 114 9.52 25.82 1.31
C ASN A 114 9.73 26.60 0.01
N LEU A 115 9.67 27.94 0.05
CA LEU A 115 9.76 28.78 -1.15
C LEU A 115 11.06 28.56 -1.93
N ASN A 116 12.14 28.22 -1.23
CA ASN A 116 13.45 27.96 -1.83
C ASN A 116 13.77 26.47 -2.00
N ASN A 117 12.84 25.58 -1.64
CA ASN A 117 13.04 24.13 -1.78
C ASN A 117 12.86 23.73 -3.25
N LEU A 118 13.98 23.47 -3.94
CA LEU A 118 13.99 23.09 -5.36
C LEU A 118 13.16 21.83 -5.62
N TRP A 119 13.18 20.86 -4.72
CA TRP A 119 12.47 19.59 -4.90
C TRP A 119 10.96 19.74 -4.77
N VAL A 120 10.49 20.63 -3.90
CA VAL A 120 9.06 21.00 -3.83
C VAL A 120 8.62 21.65 -5.14
N LYS A 121 9.41 22.58 -5.70
CA LYS A 121 9.13 23.17 -7.02
C LYS A 121 9.07 22.11 -8.12
N LYS A 122 10.08 21.24 -8.16
CA LYS A 122 10.16 20.14 -9.14
C LYS A 122 9.00 19.17 -9.02
N TYR A 123 8.56 18.82 -7.81
CA TYR A 123 7.39 18.00 -7.59
C TYR A 123 6.15 18.55 -8.31
N TYR A 124 5.80 19.82 -8.10
CA TYR A 124 4.64 20.41 -8.76
C TYR A 124 4.82 20.61 -10.27
N GLU A 125 6.05 20.86 -10.74
CA GLU A 125 6.36 20.86 -12.18
C GLU A 125 6.10 19.49 -12.82
N ILE A 126 6.52 18.40 -12.17
CA ILE A 126 6.28 17.03 -12.63
C ILE A 126 4.79 16.70 -12.63
N ILE A 127 4.05 17.07 -11.58
CA ILE A 127 2.58 16.91 -11.57
C ILE A 127 1.93 17.64 -12.75
N LYS A 128 2.40 18.84 -13.10
CA LYS A 128 1.93 19.57 -14.29
C LYS A 128 2.27 18.82 -15.58
N LYS A 129 3.48 18.27 -15.70
CA LYS A 129 3.87 17.44 -16.87
C LYS A 129 2.99 16.19 -16.99
N PHE A 130 2.74 15.48 -15.90
CA PHE A 130 1.86 14.30 -15.93
C PHE A 130 0.44 14.64 -16.39
N LYS A 131 -0.11 15.78 -15.97
CA LYS A 131 -1.41 16.29 -16.47
C LYS A 131 -1.38 16.56 -17.97
N LEU A 132 -0.30 17.14 -18.49
CA LEU A 132 -0.10 17.35 -19.93
C LEU A 132 0.03 16.02 -20.70
N GLU A 133 0.61 14.99 -20.07
CA GLU A 133 0.63 13.59 -20.53
C GLU A 133 -0.72 12.87 -20.33
N LYS A 134 -1.80 13.63 -20.08
CA LYS A 134 -3.18 13.14 -19.92
C LYS A 134 -3.39 12.26 -18.69
N SER A 135 -2.57 12.37 -17.66
CA SER A 135 -2.80 11.71 -16.36
C SER A 135 -4.03 12.32 -15.67
N PRO A 136 -5.10 11.54 -15.44
CA PRO A 136 -6.32 12.06 -14.83
C PRO A 136 -6.10 12.52 -13.38
N THR A 137 -6.78 13.61 -12.99
CA THR A 137 -6.84 14.08 -11.60
C THR A 137 -8.26 14.24 -11.11
N SER A 138 -8.51 13.88 -9.85
CA SER A 138 -9.79 14.11 -9.18
C SER A 138 -9.61 13.95 -7.67
N LYS A 139 -10.72 13.97 -6.92
CA LYS A 139 -10.77 13.58 -5.51
C LYS A 139 -10.58 12.06 -5.40
N PHE A 140 -9.88 11.58 -4.37
CA PHE A 140 -9.52 10.16 -4.21
C PHE A 140 -10.69 9.19 -4.36
N ASN A 141 -11.82 9.49 -3.70
CA ASN A 141 -13.04 8.68 -3.76
C ASN A 141 -13.74 8.68 -5.13
N LYS A 142 -13.53 9.72 -5.94
CA LYS A 142 -14.12 9.90 -7.27
C LYS A 142 -13.25 9.32 -8.39
N LEU A 143 -11.93 9.31 -8.22
CA LEU A 143 -11.02 8.79 -9.25
C LEU A 143 -11.03 7.25 -9.25
N LYS A 144 -11.60 6.66 -10.30
CA LYS A 144 -11.67 5.20 -10.50
C LYS A 144 -10.75 4.78 -11.65
N ILE A 145 -9.77 3.93 -11.37
CA ILE A 145 -8.74 3.53 -12.33
C ILE A 145 -9.33 2.89 -13.58
N ASN A 146 -10.31 1.99 -13.40
CA ASN A 146 -10.96 1.24 -14.47
C ASN A 146 -11.75 2.11 -15.48
N LYS A 147 -12.01 3.38 -15.17
CA LYS A 147 -12.61 4.33 -16.13
C LYS A 147 -11.61 4.86 -17.15
N TYR A 148 -10.31 4.74 -16.89
CA TYR A 148 -9.25 5.33 -17.70
C TYR A 148 -8.30 4.27 -18.26
N TYR A 149 -7.99 3.23 -17.48
CA TYR A 149 -7.02 2.21 -17.86
C TYR A 149 -7.47 0.82 -17.42
N LYS A 150 -7.13 -0.19 -18.22
CA LYS A 150 -7.11 -1.59 -17.77
C LYS A 150 -5.87 -1.79 -16.90
N ASN A 151 -6.07 -2.05 -15.61
CA ASN A 151 -4.96 -2.23 -14.68
C ASN A 151 -4.42 -3.67 -14.74
N TYR A 152 -3.14 -3.84 -14.43
CA TYR A 152 -2.44 -5.13 -14.43
C TYR A 152 -1.33 -5.11 -13.38
N LEU A 153 -0.85 -6.29 -12.96
CA LEU A 153 0.31 -6.39 -12.09
C LEU A 153 1.58 -6.22 -12.92
N ASN A 154 2.49 -5.36 -12.46
CA ASN A 154 3.80 -5.14 -13.07
C ASN A 154 4.79 -6.27 -12.68
N GLU A 155 6.04 -6.14 -13.12
CA GLU A 155 7.09 -7.14 -12.91
C GLU A 155 7.46 -7.37 -11.43
N VAL A 156 7.13 -6.42 -10.55
CA VAL A 156 7.29 -6.55 -9.09
C VAL A 156 5.98 -6.92 -8.37
N GLY A 157 4.97 -7.38 -9.10
CA GLY A 157 3.70 -7.83 -8.54
C GLY A 157 2.82 -6.72 -7.95
N GLN A 158 3.06 -5.46 -8.31
CA GLN A 158 2.28 -4.29 -7.89
C GLN A 158 1.34 -3.84 -9.00
N TRP A 159 0.20 -3.23 -8.64
CA TRP A 159 -0.70 -2.65 -9.63
C TRP A 159 -0.01 -1.53 -10.42
N ASN A 160 0.01 -1.65 -11.74
CA ASN A 160 0.73 -0.72 -12.60
C ASN A 160 0.15 0.69 -12.54
N TYR A 161 -1.17 0.85 -12.49
CA TYR A 161 -1.80 2.16 -12.28
C TYR A 161 -2.23 2.31 -10.83
N CYS A 162 -1.91 3.45 -10.24
CA CYS A 162 -2.20 3.78 -8.85
C CYS A 162 -2.58 5.26 -8.69
N ARG A 163 -3.27 5.57 -7.59
CA ARG A 163 -3.63 6.94 -7.22
C ARG A 163 -2.56 7.44 -6.27
N HIS A 164 -1.92 8.55 -6.62
CA HIS A 164 -1.00 9.26 -5.73
C HIS A 164 -1.66 10.54 -5.22
N HIS A 165 -1.60 10.77 -3.92
CA HIS A 165 -2.11 11.99 -3.29
C HIS A 165 -1.13 13.14 -3.49
N ILE A 166 -1.59 14.23 -4.12
CA ILE A 166 -0.73 15.37 -4.46
C ILE A 166 -0.21 16.08 -3.21
N ASP A 167 -0.95 16.00 -2.10
CA ASP A 167 -0.55 16.58 -0.82
C ASP A 167 0.49 15.76 -0.05
N GLU A 168 0.92 14.59 -0.55
CA GLU A 168 1.96 13.79 0.13
C GLU A 168 3.34 14.44 0.15
N ILE A 169 3.54 15.53 -0.59
CA ILE A 169 4.73 16.40 -0.42
C ILE A 169 4.68 17.23 0.87
N LYS A 170 3.50 17.37 1.50
CA LYS A 170 3.26 18.15 2.73
C LYS A 170 3.16 17.26 3.97
N ILE A 171 2.70 16.03 3.78
CA ILE A 171 2.43 15.06 4.84
C ILE A 171 2.76 13.63 4.39
N SER A 172 3.39 12.85 5.26
CA SER A 172 3.62 11.42 5.00
C SER A 172 2.31 10.68 4.72
N GLY A 173 2.29 9.81 3.69
CA GLY A 173 1.13 8.96 3.40
C GLY A 173 0.68 8.07 4.57
N ALA A 174 1.63 7.64 5.42
CA ALA A 174 1.33 6.87 6.63
C ALA A 174 0.53 7.70 7.65
N ILE A 175 0.94 8.95 7.88
CA ILE A 175 0.22 9.87 8.76
C ILE A 175 -1.11 10.24 8.12
N TYR A 176 -1.10 10.61 6.84
CA TYR A 176 -2.26 11.11 6.12
C TYR A 176 -3.42 10.11 6.18
N SER A 177 -3.15 8.83 5.92
CA SER A 177 -4.16 7.76 5.89
C SER A 177 -4.62 7.28 7.28
N ALA A 178 -3.78 7.37 8.31
CA ALA A 178 -4.05 6.76 9.62
C ALA A 178 -4.43 7.76 10.73
N HIS A 179 -3.92 8.99 10.71
CA HIS A 179 -4.07 9.92 11.83
C HIS A 179 -5.53 10.43 11.93
N PRO A 180 -6.12 10.51 13.14
CA PRO A 180 -7.53 10.89 13.31
C PRO A 180 -7.93 12.22 12.66
N GLN A 181 -7.03 13.21 12.68
CA GLN A 181 -7.29 14.52 12.08
C GLN A 181 -7.25 14.53 10.55
N THR A 182 -6.52 13.59 9.92
CA THR A 182 -6.23 13.65 8.48
C THR A 182 -6.88 12.53 7.68
N LYS A 183 -7.28 11.42 8.32
CA LYS A 183 -7.84 10.23 7.64
C LYS A 183 -9.08 10.52 6.80
N GLU A 184 -9.92 11.47 7.18
CA GLU A 184 -11.12 11.84 6.39
C GLU A 184 -10.75 12.70 5.18
N TYR A 185 -9.75 13.57 5.33
CA TYR A 185 -9.16 14.31 4.22
C TYR A 185 -8.50 13.36 3.23
N TYR A 186 -7.81 12.31 3.68
CA TYR A 186 -7.22 11.30 2.80
C TYR A 186 -8.24 10.68 1.83
N LYS A 187 -9.47 10.40 2.29
CA LYS A 187 -10.52 9.81 1.45
C LYS A 187 -11.00 10.74 0.33
N THR A 188 -10.77 12.04 0.45
CA THR A 188 -11.27 13.07 -0.46
C THR A 188 -10.17 13.95 -1.04
N GLY A 189 -8.91 13.78 -0.66
CA GLY A 189 -7.78 14.56 -1.14
C GLY A 189 -7.61 14.50 -2.66
N ASP A 190 -6.96 15.52 -3.21
CA ASP A 190 -6.67 15.56 -4.64
C ASP A 190 -5.59 14.53 -4.98
N VAL A 191 -5.90 13.72 -5.98
CA VAL A 191 -5.02 12.65 -6.46
C VAL A 191 -4.81 12.75 -7.95
N ILE A 192 -3.66 12.21 -8.39
CA ILE A 192 -3.33 11.96 -9.78
C ILE A 192 -3.19 10.46 -10.03
N LEU A 193 -3.71 10.00 -11.16
CA LEU A 193 -3.54 8.62 -11.60
C LEU A 193 -2.22 8.50 -12.35
N VAL A 194 -1.32 7.66 -11.85
CA VAL A 194 0.06 7.51 -12.34
C VAL A 194 0.41 6.04 -12.50
N THR A 195 1.43 5.74 -13.30
CA THR A 195 2.04 4.40 -13.30
C THR A 195 2.82 4.16 -12.02
N TYR A 196 3.15 2.91 -11.71
CA TYR A 196 3.92 2.54 -10.53
C TYR A 196 5.33 3.15 -10.58
N GLU A 197 5.96 3.15 -11.75
CA GLU A 197 7.26 3.84 -11.94
C GLU A 197 7.14 5.35 -11.71
N GLN A 198 6.07 5.99 -12.22
CA GLN A 198 5.81 7.41 -11.96
C GLN A 198 5.54 7.68 -10.48
N HIS A 199 4.88 6.76 -9.77
CA HIS A 199 4.64 6.85 -8.34
C HIS A 199 5.96 6.79 -7.54
N LEU A 200 6.83 5.83 -7.88
CA LEU A 200 8.19 5.76 -7.35
C LEU A 200 8.95 7.06 -7.58
N PHE A 201 8.81 7.66 -8.76
CA PHE A 201 9.45 8.94 -9.08
C PHE A 201 8.91 10.11 -8.26
N LEU A 202 7.59 10.21 -8.07
CA LEU A 202 7.01 11.23 -7.20
C LEU A 202 7.50 11.09 -5.76
N HIS A 203 7.61 9.86 -5.25
CA HIS A 203 8.17 9.64 -3.91
C HIS A 203 9.66 9.93 -3.81
N TYR A 204 10.46 9.76 -4.87
CA TYR A 204 11.83 10.25 -4.89
C TYR A 204 11.90 11.77 -4.68
N LEU A 205 11.02 12.53 -5.35
CA LEU A 205 10.96 13.99 -5.15
C LEU A 205 10.55 14.35 -3.72
N ILE A 206 9.65 13.58 -3.11
CA ILE A 206 9.23 13.75 -1.70
C ILE A 206 10.39 13.46 -0.74
N VAL A 207 11.12 12.35 -0.95
CA VAL A 207 12.31 11.98 -0.17
C VAL A 207 13.37 13.09 -0.25
N MET A 208 13.65 13.58 -1.46
CA MET A 208 14.62 14.65 -1.67
C MET A 208 14.18 16.00 -1.11
N ALA A 209 12.87 16.27 -1.07
CA ALA A 209 12.33 17.48 -0.47
C ALA A 209 12.49 17.53 1.05
N LYS A 210 12.64 16.38 1.73
CA LYS A 210 12.78 16.25 3.19
C LYS A 210 11.65 16.95 3.97
N THR A 211 10.47 17.03 3.36
CA THR A 211 9.29 17.69 3.95
C THR A 211 8.44 16.74 4.77
N THR A 212 8.60 15.42 4.59
CA THR A 212 7.76 14.41 5.21
C THR A 212 8.55 13.28 5.85
N MET A 213 8.01 12.73 6.93
CA MET A 213 8.54 11.57 7.64
C MET A 213 7.37 10.80 8.30
N PRO A 214 7.32 9.46 8.22
CA PRO A 214 8.18 8.60 7.41
C PRO A 214 7.97 8.79 5.91
N ASN A 215 8.97 8.52 5.09
CA ASN A 215 8.90 8.68 3.62
C ASN A 215 9.31 7.42 2.83
N HIS A 216 9.49 6.28 3.52
CA HIS A 216 9.88 5.00 2.93
C HIS A 216 8.71 4.13 2.43
N GLY A 217 7.51 4.72 2.23
CA GLY A 217 6.29 3.98 1.89
C GLY A 217 6.41 3.07 0.66
N MET A 218 7.18 3.49 -0.36
CA MET A 218 7.39 2.67 -1.56
C MET A 218 8.22 1.40 -1.33
N ILE A 219 9.05 1.36 -0.28
CA ILE A 219 9.79 0.15 0.09
C ILE A 219 8.84 -0.94 0.58
N VAL A 220 7.74 -0.57 1.25
CA VAL A 220 6.73 -1.51 1.75
C VAL A 220 6.16 -2.34 0.59
N GLY A 221 5.81 -1.68 -0.53
CA GLY A 221 5.29 -2.34 -1.72
C GLY A 221 6.32 -3.29 -2.36
N LEU A 222 7.57 -2.85 -2.48
CA LEU A 222 8.65 -3.63 -3.09
C LEU A 222 9.07 -4.85 -2.24
N LYS A 223 8.94 -4.77 -0.92
CA LYS A 223 9.28 -5.88 -0.02
C LYS A 223 8.45 -7.13 -0.25
N PHE A 224 7.19 -6.99 -0.69
CA PHE A 224 6.37 -8.15 -1.05
C PHE A 224 6.95 -9.00 -2.18
N HIS A 225 7.77 -8.39 -3.04
CA HIS A 225 8.41 -9.08 -4.16
C HIS A 225 9.84 -9.51 -3.82
N PHE A 226 10.69 -8.59 -3.34
CA PHE A 226 12.12 -8.88 -3.17
C PHE A 226 12.46 -9.51 -1.82
N ASN A 227 11.65 -9.29 -0.78
CA ASN A 227 11.93 -9.64 0.61
C ASN A 227 13.35 -9.24 1.10
N ASP A 228 13.91 -8.18 0.52
CA ASP A 228 15.28 -7.70 0.74
C ASP A 228 15.32 -6.18 0.53
N ALA A 229 15.75 -5.44 1.55
CA ALA A 229 15.75 -3.99 1.52
C ALA A 229 16.72 -3.40 0.49
N LYS A 230 17.88 -4.03 0.31
CA LYS A 230 18.89 -3.59 -0.66
C LYS A 230 18.34 -3.73 -2.08
N LYS A 231 17.74 -4.87 -2.40
CA LYS A 231 17.10 -5.10 -3.71
C LYS A 231 15.94 -4.14 -3.97
N CYS A 232 15.16 -3.80 -2.93
CA CYS A 232 14.11 -2.79 -3.05
C CYS A 232 14.70 -1.41 -3.44
N ILE A 233 15.77 -0.98 -2.76
CA ILE A 233 16.43 0.30 -3.06
C ILE A 233 17.06 0.26 -4.45
N GLU A 234 17.75 -0.81 -4.84
CA GLU A 234 18.34 -0.98 -6.17
C GLU A 234 17.31 -0.93 -7.30
N TYR A 235 16.14 -1.56 -7.10
CA TYR A 235 15.05 -1.49 -8.07
C TYR A 235 14.49 -0.07 -8.17
N TRP A 236 14.21 0.57 -7.03
CA TRP A 236 13.71 1.94 -7.01
C TRP A 236 14.72 2.89 -7.69
N ASP A 237 16.01 2.75 -7.37
CA ASP A 237 17.08 3.56 -7.94
C ASP A 237 17.14 3.48 -9.47
N LYS A 238 17.06 2.28 -10.04
CA LYS A 238 16.99 2.07 -11.50
C LYS A 238 15.82 2.81 -12.13
N VAL A 239 14.65 2.77 -11.50
CA VAL A 239 13.47 3.52 -11.96
C VAL A 239 13.71 5.03 -11.87
N ILE A 240 14.34 5.51 -10.79
CA ILE A 240 14.65 6.93 -10.60
C ILE A 240 15.62 7.43 -11.66
N GLN A 241 16.68 6.70 -11.98
CA GLN A 241 17.63 7.09 -13.02
C GLN A 241 16.91 7.34 -14.36
N LYS A 242 16.09 6.38 -14.79
CA LYS A 242 15.26 6.48 -16.01
C LYS A 242 14.29 7.66 -15.98
N MET A 243 13.61 7.89 -14.85
CA MET A 243 12.61 8.96 -14.74
C MET A 243 13.24 10.36 -14.63
N CYS A 244 14.36 10.48 -13.92
CA CYS A 244 15.16 11.70 -13.86
C CYS A 244 15.64 12.12 -15.26
N GLU A 245 16.15 11.17 -16.05
CA GLU A 245 16.51 11.41 -17.45
C GLU A 245 15.30 11.85 -18.27
N LYS A 246 14.23 11.05 -18.27
CA LYS A 246 13.01 11.33 -19.04
C LYS A 246 12.42 12.73 -18.76
N TYR A 247 12.40 13.15 -17.50
CA TYR A 247 11.75 14.39 -17.09
C TYR A 247 12.71 15.56 -16.86
N LEU A 248 14.01 15.39 -17.16
CA LEU A 248 15.08 16.37 -16.95
C LEU A 248 15.12 16.88 -15.51
N VAL A 249 15.07 15.94 -14.57
CA VAL A 249 15.26 16.19 -13.14
C VAL A 249 16.64 15.69 -12.73
N LYS A 250 17.34 16.45 -11.88
CA LYS A 250 18.63 16.03 -11.35
C LYS A 250 18.48 14.71 -10.59
N TYR A 251 19.27 13.72 -10.97
CA TYR A 251 19.45 12.49 -10.21
C TYR A 251 20.49 12.71 -9.10
N ASP A 252 20.19 12.26 -7.89
CA ASP A 252 21.12 12.22 -6.76
C ASP A 252 21.39 10.76 -6.40
N LYS A 253 22.63 10.29 -6.59
CA LYS A 253 23.02 8.90 -6.31
C LYS A 253 22.89 8.48 -4.84
N ASN A 254 22.83 9.45 -3.91
CA ASN A 254 22.73 9.20 -2.48
C ASN A 254 21.34 9.49 -1.94
N TRP A 255 20.31 9.58 -2.81
CA TRP A 255 18.95 9.94 -2.41
C TRP A 255 18.38 9.03 -1.30
N SER A 256 18.76 7.75 -1.30
CA SER A 256 18.29 6.75 -0.35
C SER A 256 18.78 7.01 1.08
N GLU A 257 19.84 7.79 1.27
CA GLU A 257 20.29 8.24 2.58
C GLU A 257 19.29 9.22 3.26
N ASN A 258 18.35 9.76 2.48
CA ASN A 258 17.31 10.67 2.97
C ASN A 258 16.00 9.94 3.37
N LEU A 259 15.99 8.60 3.30
CA LEU A 259 14.87 7.79 3.77
C LEU A 259 14.76 7.86 5.29
N THR A 260 13.52 7.97 5.78
CA THR A 260 13.16 8.12 7.20
C THR A 260 11.89 7.37 7.53
#